data_AF-A0A7Z1SBA8-F1
#
_entry.id   AF-A0A7Z1SBA8-F1
#
_cell.length_a   1.000
_cell.length_b   1.000
_cell.length_c   1.000
_cell.angle_alpha   90.00
_cell.angle_beta   90.00
_cell.angle_gamma   90.00
#
_symmetry.space_group_name_H-M   'P 1'
#
loop_
_entity.id
_entity.type
_entity.pdbx_description
1 polymer ?
#
loop_
_entity_poly.entity_id
_entity_poly.type
_entity_poly.pdbx_seq_one_letter_code
_entity_poly.pdbx_strand_id
1 'polypeptide(L)'
;TLAIQEGKIQAIIPQNQVTEKQQGTDLNGQLAIPAFQESHNHLDKTYLSLGWRASQPVKNLKERLADEASELKLLAPSTEQRATAMIEKLIGYGASYIRTHVNIDPYVELENFWGVKRALEKYAHVIDYDIVVFPQHGLLKNPQTVLLMREALKNGGTMVGGLDPAGID
;
A
#
# COMPACT_ATOMS: atom_id res chain seq x y z
N THR A 1 -1.77 -32.41 -4.88
CA THR A 1 -2.35 -31.90 -3.63
C THR A 1 -1.36 -31.08 -2.83
N LEU A 2 -1.78 -29.93 -2.31
CA LEU A 2 -1.05 -29.17 -1.28
C LEU A 2 -1.73 -29.45 0.07
N ALA A 3 -1.03 -30.09 0.99
CA ALA A 3 -1.54 -30.34 2.34
C ALA A 3 -1.20 -29.13 3.23
N ILE A 4 -2.23 -28.52 3.83
CA ILE A 4 -2.08 -27.31 4.67
C ILE A 4 -2.54 -27.64 6.08
N GLN A 5 -1.71 -27.31 7.07
CA GLN A 5 -2.03 -27.41 8.49
C GLN A 5 -1.48 -26.17 9.20
N GLU A 6 -2.32 -25.52 10.01
CA GLU A 6 -1.96 -24.32 10.78
C GLU A 6 -1.32 -23.21 9.92
N GLY A 7 -1.90 -22.96 8.73
CA GLY A 7 -1.44 -21.92 7.81
C GLY A 7 -0.12 -22.22 7.08
N LYS A 8 0.41 -23.44 7.20
CA LYS A 8 1.67 -23.84 6.55
C LYS A 8 1.46 -25.01 5.59
N ILE A 9 2.20 -24.99 4.49
CA ILE A 9 2.29 -26.13 3.56
C ILE A 9 3.12 -27.21 4.25
N GLN A 10 2.49 -28.35 4.57
CA GLN A 10 3.14 -29.50 5.20
C GLN A 10 3.71 -30.48 4.17
N ALA A 11 3.03 -30.62 3.04
CA ALA A 11 3.44 -31.53 1.98
C ALA A 11 2.92 -31.10 0.61
N ILE A 12 3.70 -31.42 -0.42
CA ILE A 12 3.31 -31.33 -1.83
C ILE A 12 3.27 -32.76 -2.37
N ILE A 13 2.06 -33.27 -2.63
CA ILE A 13 1.82 -34.68 -2.92
C ILE A 13 1.35 -34.82 -4.38
N PRO A 14 2.02 -35.63 -5.21
CA PRO A 14 1.52 -36.00 -6.53
C PRO A 14 0.11 -36.60 -6.47
N GLN A 15 -0.77 -36.22 -7.41
CA GLN A 15 -2.20 -36.60 -7.34
C GLN A 15 -2.44 -38.12 -7.33
N ASN A 16 -1.59 -38.88 -8.01
CA ASN A 16 -1.66 -40.35 -8.07
C ASN A 16 -1.24 -41.05 -6.76
N GLN A 17 -0.69 -40.31 -5.78
CA GLN A 17 -0.31 -40.82 -4.46
C GLN A 17 -1.33 -40.46 -3.37
N VAL A 18 -2.40 -39.76 -3.73
CA VAL A 18 -3.48 -39.40 -2.82
C VAL A 18 -4.41 -40.61 -2.69
N THR A 19 -4.35 -41.30 -1.55
CA THR A 19 -5.10 -42.55 -1.31
C THR A 19 -6.51 -42.32 -0.77
N GLU A 20 -6.79 -41.15 -0.19
CA GLU A 20 -8.08 -40.80 0.39
C GLU A 20 -8.53 -39.41 -0.03
N LYS A 21 -9.85 -39.23 -0.19
CA LYS A 21 -10.44 -37.92 -0.48
C LYS A 21 -10.33 -37.04 0.76
N GLN A 22 -9.36 -36.13 0.77
CA GLN A 22 -9.21 -35.17 1.86
C GLN A 22 -10.18 -33.99 1.71
N GLN A 23 -10.53 -33.38 2.84
CA GLN A 23 -11.30 -32.14 2.86
C GLN A 23 -10.45 -31.02 2.23
N GLY A 24 -10.98 -30.34 1.23
CA GLY A 24 -10.24 -29.29 0.51
C GLY A 24 -10.97 -28.79 -0.73
N THR A 25 -10.30 -27.90 -1.46
CA THR A 25 -10.81 -27.32 -2.70
C THR A 25 -10.12 -27.97 -3.88
N ASP A 26 -10.90 -28.58 -4.79
CA ASP A 26 -10.38 -29.04 -6.08
C ASP A 26 -10.17 -27.84 -7.01
N LEU A 27 -8.93 -27.61 -7.43
CA LEU A 27 -8.56 -26.53 -8.34
C LEU A 27 -8.76 -26.91 -9.82
N ASN A 28 -9.30 -28.09 -10.13
CA ASN A 28 -9.59 -28.54 -11.49
C ASN A 28 -8.39 -28.48 -12.44
N GLY A 29 -7.20 -28.80 -11.93
CA GLY A 29 -5.95 -28.75 -12.71
C GLY A 29 -5.44 -27.34 -13.04
N GLN A 30 -6.03 -26.30 -12.44
CA GLN A 30 -5.52 -24.93 -12.57
C GLN A 30 -4.17 -24.76 -11.88
N LEU A 31 -3.39 -23.78 -12.35
CA LEU A 31 -2.11 -23.42 -11.78
C LEU A 31 -2.29 -22.76 -10.42
N ALA A 32 -1.68 -23.34 -9.38
CA ALA A 32 -1.50 -22.70 -8.09
C ALA A 32 -0.12 -22.05 -8.02
N ILE A 33 -0.08 -20.76 -7.66
CA ILE A 33 1.15 -19.98 -7.44
C ILE A 33 1.12 -19.36 -6.04
N PRO A 34 2.29 -18.98 -5.48
CA PRO A 34 2.33 -18.16 -4.28
C PRO A 34 1.52 -16.86 -4.45
N ALA A 35 0.99 -16.34 -3.34
CA ALA A 35 0.32 -15.05 -3.33
C ALA A 35 1.26 -13.93 -3.82
N PHE A 36 0.68 -12.91 -4.43
CA PHE A 36 1.43 -11.76 -4.94
C PHE A 36 1.84 -10.83 -3.79
N GLN A 37 2.90 -10.06 -4.05
CA GLN A 37 3.35 -9.00 -3.16
C GLN A 37 3.33 -7.68 -3.94
N GLU A 38 2.46 -6.75 -3.54
CA GLU A 38 2.51 -5.38 -4.05
C GLU A 38 3.63 -4.64 -3.30
N SER A 39 4.74 -4.39 -3.99
CA SER A 39 5.97 -3.91 -3.35
C SER A 39 6.18 -2.39 -3.48
N HIS A 40 5.37 -1.69 -4.27
CA HIS A 40 5.45 -0.25 -4.41
C HIS A 40 4.13 0.34 -4.92
N ASN A 41 3.37 0.96 -4.01
CA ASN A 41 2.20 1.75 -4.39
C ASN A 41 2.05 3.03 -3.52
N HIS A 42 1.00 3.80 -3.80
CA HIS A 42 0.58 4.96 -3.02
C HIS A 42 -0.91 4.86 -2.67
N LEU A 43 -1.21 4.27 -1.50
CA LEU A 43 -2.60 4.11 -1.03
C LEU A 43 -3.21 5.46 -0.62
N ASP A 44 -2.39 6.42 -0.24
CA ASP A 44 -2.79 7.78 0.13
C ASP A 44 -3.27 8.61 -1.07
N LYS A 45 -2.87 8.28 -2.30
CA LYS A 45 -3.16 9.12 -3.50
C LYS A 45 -4.21 8.58 -4.46
N THR A 46 -4.55 7.29 -4.37
CA THR A 46 -5.47 6.65 -5.33
C THR A 46 -6.85 7.30 -5.40
N TYR A 47 -7.38 7.61 -6.58
CA TYR A 47 -8.75 8.15 -6.72
C TYR A 47 -9.86 7.09 -6.58
N LEU A 48 -9.50 5.83 -6.31
CA LEU A 48 -10.46 4.74 -6.29
C LEU A 48 -11.58 5.00 -5.26
N SER A 49 -12.82 4.63 -5.63
CA SER A 49 -14.08 4.94 -4.91
C SER A 49 -14.59 6.39 -5.00
N LEU A 50 -13.86 7.30 -5.62
CA LEU A 50 -14.35 8.63 -5.97
C LEU A 50 -14.87 8.69 -7.42
N GLY A 51 -15.45 9.83 -7.79
CA GLY A 51 -15.76 10.15 -9.19
C GLY A 51 -14.50 10.20 -10.05
N TRP A 52 -14.66 9.89 -11.34
CA TRP A 52 -13.56 9.92 -12.30
C TRP A 52 -12.92 11.32 -12.38
N ARG A 53 -11.59 11.36 -12.45
CA ARG A 53 -10.82 12.58 -12.71
C ARG A 53 -9.93 12.40 -13.93
N ALA A 54 -9.92 13.42 -14.78
CA ALA A 54 -8.99 13.50 -15.91
C ALA A 54 -7.57 13.81 -15.41
N SER A 55 -6.57 13.18 -16.03
CA SER A 55 -5.18 13.59 -15.84
C SER A 55 -4.98 15.02 -16.35
N GLN A 56 -4.43 15.89 -15.50
CA GLN A 56 -4.07 17.25 -15.89
C GLN A 56 -2.63 17.28 -16.42
N PRO A 57 -2.39 17.79 -17.64
CA PRO A 57 -1.05 17.90 -18.19
C PRO A 57 -0.23 18.95 -17.45
N VAL A 58 1.03 18.63 -17.17
CA VAL A 58 2.00 19.50 -16.52
C VAL A 58 3.31 19.44 -17.28
N LYS A 59 4.10 20.52 -17.26
CA LYS A 59 5.33 20.61 -18.06
C LYS A 59 6.52 19.91 -17.41
N ASN A 60 6.50 19.74 -16.09
CA ASN A 60 7.62 19.19 -15.32
C ASN A 60 7.15 18.67 -13.95
N LEU A 61 8.06 18.01 -13.22
CA LEU A 61 7.79 17.45 -11.88
C LEU A 61 7.42 18.53 -10.86
N LYS A 62 8.01 19.73 -10.93
CA LYS A 62 7.70 20.82 -9.99
C LYS A 62 6.23 21.26 -10.12
N GLU A 63 5.73 21.37 -11.35
CA GLU A 63 4.31 21.66 -11.59
C GLU A 63 3.41 20.51 -11.09
N ARG A 64 3.79 19.23 -11.31
CA ARG A 64 3.06 18.09 -10.75
C ARG A 64 2.95 18.16 -9.22
N LEU A 65 4.04 18.49 -8.53
CA LEU A 65 4.09 18.58 -7.07
C LEU A 65 3.25 19.76 -6.56
N ALA A 66 3.23 20.88 -7.27
CA ALA A 66 2.39 22.02 -6.91
C ALA A 66 0.89 21.68 -7.03
N ASP A 67 0.51 21.00 -8.12
CA ASP A 67 -0.87 20.52 -8.31
C ASP A 67 -1.23 19.50 -7.22
N GLU A 68 -0.36 18.54 -6.94
CA GLU A 68 -0.57 17.54 -5.88
C GLU A 68 -0.78 18.21 -4.52
N ALA A 69 0.05 19.18 -4.14
CA ALA A 69 -0.09 19.91 -2.88
C ALA A 69 -1.46 20.61 -2.73
N SER A 70 -2.05 21.06 -3.83
CA SER A 70 -3.39 21.64 -3.84
C SER A 70 -4.49 20.58 -3.67
N GLU A 71 -4.30 19.39 -4.25
CA GLU A 71 -5.26 18.28 -4.18
C GLU A 71 -5.22 17.54 -2.84
N LEU A 72 -4.06 17.48 -2.18
CA LEU A 72 -3.87 16.73 -0.93
C LEU A 72 -4.90 17.11 0.13
N LYS A 73 -5.14 18.41 0.33
CA LYS A 73 -6.13 18.91 1.32
C LYS A 73 -7.56 18.47 1.01
N LEU A 74 -7.89 18.30 -0.26
CA LEU A 74 -9.21 17.84 -0.70
C LEU A 74 -9.36 16.33 -0.51
N LEU A 75 -8.26 15.58 -0.66
CA LEU A 75 -8.26 14.12 -0.65
C LEU A 75 -8.03 13.52 0.73
N ALA A 76 -7.32 14.21 1.63
CA ALA A 76 -6.94 13.71 2.95
C ALA A 76 -8.14 13.20 3.79
N PRO A 77 -9.30 13.88 3.82
CA PRO A 77 -10.47 13.39 4.58
C PRO A 77 -11.00 12.03 4.11
N SER A 78 -10.71 11.66 2.85
CA SER A 78 -11.17 10.41 2.23
C SER A 78 -10.10 9.32 2.15
N THR A 79 -8.90 9.55 2.69
CA THR A 79 -7.75 8.65 2.50
C THR A 79 -8.03 7.22 2.95
N GLU A 80 -8.66 7.02 4.11
CA GLU A 80 -8.99 5.68 4.60
C GLU A 80 -9.97 4.94 3.67
N GLN A 81 -10.98 5.63 3.16
CA GLN A 81 -11.96 5.07 2.22
C GLN A 81 -11.27 4.62 0.92
N ARG A 82 -10.46 5.49 0.32
CA ARG A 82 -9.78 5.23 -0.95
C ARG A 82 -8.72 4.14 -0.82
N ALA A 83 -7.94 4.17 0.26
CA ALA A 83 -6.97 3.13 0.58
C ALA A 83 -7.66 1.77 0.77
N THR A 84 -8.77 1.73 1.52
CA THR A 84 -9.58 0.51 1.72
C THR A 84 -10.01 -0.09 0.39
N ALA A 85 -10.57 0.73 -0.51
CA ALA A 85 -11.01 0.25 -1.82
C ALA A 85 -9.86 -0.36 -2.66
N MET A 86 -8.65 0.19 -2.54
CA MET A 86 -7.48 -0.32 -3.27
C MET A 86 -6.95 -1.61 -2.63
N ILE A 87 -6.90 -1.68 -1.30
CA ILE A 87 -6.52 -2.88 -0.56
C ILE A 87 -7.46 -4.05 -0.92
N GLU A 88 -8.78 -3.83 -0.93
CA GLU A 88 -9.77 -4.85 -1.30
C GLU A 88 -9.54 -5.37 -2.73
N LYS A 89 -9.21 -4.49 -3.67
CA LYS A 89 -8.85 -4.91 -5.04
C LYS A 89 -7.59 -5.76 -5.05
N LEU A 90 -6.53 -5.33 -4.37
CA LEU A 90 -5.26 -6.06 -4.31
C LEU A 90 -5.45 -7.46 -3.71
N ILE A 91 -6.18 -7.56 -2.60
CA ILE A 91 -6.55 -8.85 -1.99
C ILE A 91 -7.37 -9.70 -2.98
N GLY A 92 -8.36 -9.10 -3.64
CA GLY A 92 -9.20 -9.78 -4.63
C GLY A 92 -8.43 -10.32 -5.84
N TYR A 93 -7.27 -9.73 -6.16
CA TYR A 93 -6.34 -10.21 -7.19
C TYR A 93 -5.22 -11.12 -6.65
N GLY A 94 -5.29 -11.53 -5.38
CA GLY A 94 -4.39 -12.52 -4.79
C GLY A 94 -3.13 -11.95 -4.16
N ALA A 95 -3.09 -10.65 -3.85
CA ALA A 95 -2.01 -10.08 -3.05
C ALA A 95 -2.21 -10.36 -1.56
N SER A 96 -1.15 -10.82 -0.88
CA SER A 96 -1.14 -11.03 0.58
C SER A 96 -0.14 -10.13 1.33
N TYR A 97 0.55 -9.25 0.60
CA TYR A 97 1.47 -8.27 1.17
C TYR A 97 1.41 -6.95 0.39
N ILE A 98 1.47 -5.83 1.12
CA ILE A 98 1.47 -4.48 0.54
C ILE A 98 2.58 -3.63 1.16
N ARG A 99 3.46 -3.08 0.33
CA ARG A 99 4.32 -1.94 0.69
C ARG A 99 3.82 -0.68 0.03
N THR A 100 3.47 0.29 0.86
CA THR A 100 2.92 1.57 0.41
C THR A 100 3.79 2.74 0.85
N HIS A 101 3.98 3.69 -0.05
CA HIS A 101 4.61 4.97 0.24
C HIS A 101 3.51 5.97 0.63
N VAL A 102 3.64 6.57 1.81
CA VAL A 102 2.69 7.57 2.29
C VAL A 102 3.39 8.92 2.37
N ASN A 103 2.83 9.90 1.66
CA ASN A 103 3.30 11.27 1.71
C ASN A 103 3.24 11.81 3.13
N ILE A 104 4.38 12.33 3.59
CA ILE A 104 4.50 13.15 4.80
C ILE A 104 4.97 14.53 4.38
N ASP A 105 4.15 15.54 4.66
CA ASP A 105 4.37 16.90 4.21
C ASP A 105 3.67 17.91 5.14
N PRO A 106 4.03 19.19 5.10
CA PRO A 106 3.41 20.23 5.95
C PRO A 106 1.97 20.61 5.52
N TYR A 107 1.46 20.12 4.39
CA TYR A 107 0.15 20.53 3.87
C TYR A 107 -0.99 19.76 4.52
N VAL A 108 -0.78 18.45 4.74
CA VAL A 108 -1.75 17.53 5.38
C VAL A 108 -1.14 16.79 6.59
N GLU A 109 0.09 17.14 6.96
CA GLU A 109 0.79 16.61 8.14
C GLU A 109 0.82 15.07 8.15
N LEU A 110 0.11 14.46 9.11
CA LEU A 110 0.01 13.00 9.26
C LEU A 110 -1.37 12.45 8.86
N GLU A 111 -2.27 13.26 8.31
CA GLU A 111 -3.64 12.82 8.02
C GLU A 111 -3.66 11.62 7.05
N ASN A 112 -2.85 11.68 6.00
CA ASN A 112 -2.68 10.56 5.07
C ASN A 112 -2.08 9.32 5.74
N PHE A 113 -1.08 9.49 6.59
CA PHE A 113 -0.47 8.40 7.36
C PHE A 113 -1.52 7.67 8.20
N TRP A 114 -2.33 8.42 8.95
CA TRP A 114 -3.36 7.84 9.78
C TRP A 114 -4.47 7.17 8.97
N GLY A 115 -4.89 7.77 7.85
CA GLY A 115 -5.89 7.18 6.97
C GLY A 115 -5.43 5.86 6.36
N VAL A 116 -4.19 5.79 5.87
CA VAL A 116 -3.61 4.57 5.31
C VAL A 116 -3.40 3.52 6.40
N LYS A 117 -2.84 3.89 7.56
CA LYS A 117 -2.62 2.96 8.67
C LYS A 117 -3.93 2.31 9.14
N ARG A 118 -4.99 3.10 9.35
CA ARG A 118 -6.30 2.55 9.74
C ARG A 118 -6.88 1.63 8.67
N ALA A 119 -6.69 1.95 7.38
CA ALA A 119 -7.14 1.08 6.30
C ALA A 119 -6.39 -0.26 6.30
N LEU A 120 -5.05 -0.25 6.45
CA LEU A 120 -4.24 -1.47 6.53
C LEU A 120 -4.55 -2.32 7.76
N GLU A 121 -4.74 -1.69 8.93
CA GLU A 121 -5.06 -2.39 10.19
C GLU A 121 -6.37 -3.19 10.12
N LYS A 122 -7.36 -2.74 9.34
CA LYS A 122 -8.60 -3.52 9.10
C LYS A 122 -8.33 -4.86 8.43
N TYR A 123 -7.27 -4.94 7.63
CA TYR A 123 -6.93 -6.12 6.83
C TYR A 123 -5.69 -6.87 7.34
N ALA A 124 -5.13 -6.49 8.51
CA ALA A 124 -3.96 -7.14 9.11
C ALA A 124 -4.14 -8.64 9.42
N HIS A 125 -5.37 -9.15 9.36
CA HIS A 125 -5.70 -10.56 9.52
C HIS A 125 -5.54 -11.39 8.22
N VAL A 126 -5.38 -10.74 7.06
CA VAL A 126 -5.26 -11.38 5.74
C VAL A 126 -4.08 -10.85 4.91
N ILE A 127 -3.54 -9.68 5.23
CA ILE A 127 -2.34 -9.13 4.59
C ILE A 127 -1.29 -8.73 5.61
N ASP A 128 -0.03 -8.92 5.23
CA ASP A 128 1.10 -8.23 5.84
C ASP A 128 1.35 -6.90 5.13
N TYR A 129 1.97 -5.92 5.79
CA TYR A 129 2.24 -4.64 5.16
C TYR A 129 3.45 -3.89 5.70
N ASP A 130 3.98 -3.00 4.85
CA ASP A 130 4.98 -2.01 5.19
C ASP A 130 4.50 -0.60 4.79
N ILE A 131 4.73 0.36 5.69
CA ILE A 131 4.43 1.78 5.44
C ILE A 131 5.76 2.52 5.33
N VAL A 132 6.07 2.94 4.10
CA VAL A 132 7.22 3.80 3.80
C VAL A 132 6.82 5.24 4.06
N VAL A 133 7.42 5.84 5.10
CA VAL A 133 7.29 7.25 5.46
C VAL A 133 8.04 8.08 4.42
N PHE A 134 7.32 8.85 3.58
CA PHE A 134 7.87 9.37 2.33
C PHE A 134 7.79 10.91 2.20
N PRO A 135 8.92 11.63 2.17
CA PRO A 135 8.96 13.09 2.04
C PRO A 135 8.87 13.52 0.58
N GLN A 136 7.70 13.34 -0.04
CA GLN A 136 7.46 13.60 -1.47
C GLN A 136 7.80 15.05 -1.90
N HIS A 137 7.61 16.02 -1.00
CA HIS A 137 7.86 17.44 -1.26
C HIS A 137 9.26 17.91 -0.86
N GLY A 138 10.17 16.97 -0.58
CA GLY A 138 11.52 17.26 -0.08
C GLY A 138 11.60 17.18 1.45
N LEU A 139 12.75 16.69 1.92
CA LEU A 139 13.09 16.56 3.33
C LEU A 139 13.80 17.81 3.85
N LEU A 140 14.74 18.35 3.09
CA LEU A 140 15.63 19.46 3.50
C LEU A 140 14.97 20.83 3.32
N LYS A 141 14.02 20.95 2.40
CA LYS A 141 13.31 22.21 2.11
C LYS A 141 12.42 22.69 3.24
N ASN A 142 11.96 21.78 4.09
CA ASN A 142 11.10 22.13 5.23
C ASN A 142 11.49 21.35 6.50
N PRO A 143 12.04 22.03 7.54
CA PRO A 143 12.37 21.40 8.81
C PRO A 143 11.19 20.67 9.49
N GLN A 144 9.95 21.11 9.24
CA GLN A 144 8.75 20.45 9.76
C GLN A 144 8.59 19.04 9.20
N THR A 145 8.97 18.78 7.94
CA THR A 145 8.89 17.45 7.32
C THR A 145 9.70 16.43 8.12
N VAL A 146 10.91 16.79 8.56
CA VAL A 146 11.77 15.90 9.36
C VAL A 146 11.09 15.51 10.68
N LEU A 147 10.42 16.46 11.34
CA LEU A 147 9.71 16.21 12.59
C LEU A 147 8.51 15.28 12.37
N LEU A 148 7.70 15.56 11.35
CA LEU A 148 6.54 14.75 10.97
C LEU A 148 6.96 13.32 10.59
N MET A 149 8.03 13.15 9.82
CA MET A 149 8.52 11.81 9.48
C MET A 149 8.95 11.03 10.71
N ARG A 150 9.64 11.68 11.65
CA ARG A 150 10.03 11.05 12.91
C ARG A 150 8.81 10.65 13.73
N GLU A 151 7.75 11.43 13.70
CA GLU A 151 6.48 11.10 14.34
C GLU A 151 5.77 9.92 13.66
N ALA A 152 5.68 9.90 12.33
CA ALA A 152 5.11 8.77 11.58
C ALA A 152 5.85 7.45 11.88
N LEU A 153 7.19 7.47 11.90
CA LEU A 153 8.01 6.31 12.24
C LEU A 153 7.74 5.80 13.67
N LYS A 154 7.62 6.70 14.65
CA LYS A 154 7.26 6.33 16.03
C LYS A 154 5.89 5.68 16.13
N ASN A 155 5.01 5.98 15.19
CA ASN A 155 3.61 5.54 15.18
C ASN A 155 3.34 4.41 14.20
N GLY A 156 4.36 3.65 13.79
CA GLY A 156 4.19 2.42 12.99
C GLY A 156 4.54 2.57 11.51
N GLY A 157 5.14 3.67 11.08
CA GLY A 157 5.90 3.68 9.84
C GLY A 157 7.07 2.70 9.93
N THR A 158 7.18 1.76 8.99
CA THR A 158 8.14 0.65 9.06
C THR A 158 9.41 0.92 8.25
N MET A 159 9.36 1.85 7.31
CA MET A 159 10.47 2.18 6.42
C MET A 159 10.58 3.69 6.21
N VAL A 160 11.79 4.16 5.84
CA VAL A 160 12.05 5.54 5.43
C VAL A 160 12.22 5.59 3.93
N GLY A 161 11.48 6.48 3.27
CA GLY A 161 11.66 6.81 1.86
C GLY A 161 12.40 8.13 1.67
N GLY A 162 12.72 8.42 0.41
CA GLY A 162 13.32 9.68 -0.01
C GLY A 162 13.10 9.91 -1.50
N LEU A 163 13.14 11.16 -1.94
CA LEU A 163 12.88 11.54 -3.32
C LEU A 163 14.03 12.42 -3.85
N ASP A 164 14.42 12.17 -5.10
CA ASP A 164 15.46 12.87 -5.90
C ASP A 164 16.29 13.92 -5.13
N PRO A 165 17.43 13.50 -4.52
CA PRO A 165 18.28 14.38 -3.73
C PRO A 165 18.90 15.55 -4.51
N ALA A 166 18.91 15.52 -5.84
CA ALA A 166 19.55 16.54 -6.67
C ALA A 166 18.56 17.56 -7.25
N GLY A 167 17.38 17.10 -7.66
CA GLY A 167 16.40 17.94 -8.35
C GLY A 167 15.31 18.53 -7.46
N ILE A 168 14.92 17.83 -6.39
CA ILE A 168 13.71 18.16 -5.62
C ILE A 168 13.97 18.34 -4.12
N ASP A 169 14.97 17.71 -3.54
CA ASP A 169 15.37 18.02 -2.15
C ASP A 169 16.08 19.39 -2.03
#